data_AF-A0AAD7HP29-F1
#
_entry.id   AF-A0AAD7HP29-F1
#
_cell.length_a   1.000
_cell.length_b   1.000
_cell.length_c   1.000
_cell.angle_alpha   90.00
_cell.angle_beta   90.00
_cell.angle_gamma   90.00
#
_symmetry.space_group_name_H-M   'P 1'
#
loop_
_entity.id
_entity.type
_entity.pdbx_description
1 polymer ?
#
loop_
_entity_poly.entity_id
_entity_poly.type
_entity_poly.pdbx_seq_one_letter_code
_entity_poly.pdbx_strand_id
1 'polypeptide(L)'
;MNMSQTGYKLRKHIAKALQTRSKTIRAALARYNTAASALDPPRRHVTWEEVIDFTFLADFNILRDPEGISELRPWATPAARQLMDTHFKILRAKEEIIRLNVEIHCFVTYMQDEREYLMKKEAEVALTDPYLAFFIRQYRWRRGRFDEGHMKRFQAMKKRLGPRFTGTLLPGVRREPAARETPLTPMEGQQDLFDQAEAEAIAREIKKHRGGSGSDESENEDSDEGEDAEEERLAETLETVMVIATDKDTME
;
A
#
# COMPACT_ATOMS: atom_id res chain seq x y z
N MET A 1 0.23 20.51 -25.33
CA MET A 1 1.01 20.26 -24.09
C MET A 1 1.21 18.76 -23.95
N ASN A 2 2.45 18.30 -23.83
CA ASN A 2 2.86 16.91 -24.02
C ASN A 2 2.81 16.13 -22.69
N MET A 3 1.70 15.43 -22.39
CA MET A 3 1.47 14.72 -21.12
C MET A 3 2.16 13.34 -21.03
N SER A 4 2.87 12.91 -22.07
CA SER A 4 3.53 11.60 -22.14
C SER A 4 4.89 11.52 -21.43
N GLN A 5 5.57 12.66 -21.22
CA GLN A 5 6.93 12.68 -20.65
C GLN A 5 6.98 12.62 -19.11
N THR A 6 5.89 12.92 -18.42
CA THR A 6 5.85 12.96 -16.95
C THR A 6 6.02 11.56 -16.33
N GLY A 7 5.43 10.54 -16.95
CA GLY A 7 5.57 9.16 -16.50
C GLY A 7 6.98 8.60 -16.67
N TYR A 8 7.65 8.93 -17.79
CA TYR A 8 9.00 8.46 -18.07
C TYR A 8 10.02 9.02 -17.06
N LYS A 9 9.98 10.32 -16.78
CA LYS A 9 10.85 10.95 -15.77
C LYS A 9 10.61 10.34 -14.39
N LEU A 10 9.36 10.13 -14.00
CA LEU A 10 9.02 9.50 -12.72
C LEU A 10 9.58 8.07 -12.62
N ARG A 11 9.44 7.25 -13.68
CA ARG A 11 10.04 5.91 -13.72
C ARG A 11 11.56 5.94 -13.60
N LYS A 12 12.24 6.87 -14.30
CA LYS A 12 13.71 7.05 -14.18
C LYS A 12 14.13 7.42 -12.76
N HIS A 13 13.38 8.30 -12.08
CA HIS A 13 13.63 8.63 -10.68
C HIS A 13 13.42 7.43 -9.73
N ILE A 14 12.36 6.64 -9.93
CA ILE A 14 12.11 5.43 -9.14
C ILE A 14 13.24 4.41 -9.34
N ALA A 15 13.63 4.15 -10.57
CA ALA A 15 14.73 3.22 -10.88
C ALA A 15 16.05 3.66 -10.22
N LYS A 16 16.40 4.95 -10.35
CA LYS A 16 17.60 5.53 -9.73
C LYS A 16 17.56 5.45 -8.19
N ALA A 17 16.40 5.69 -7.58
CA ALA A 17 16.22 5.57 -6.14
C ALA A 17 16.40 4.12 -5.67
N LEU A 18 15.82 3.15 -6.38
CA LEU A 18 15.97 1.71 -6.08
C LEU A 18 17.42 1.25 -6.22
N GLN A 19 18.11 1.65 -7.28
CA GLN A 19 19.52 1.32 -7.50
C GLN A 19 20.42 1.92 -6.41
N THR A 20 20.19 3.20 -6.07
CA THR A 20 20.91 3.88 -5.00
C THR A 20 20.71 3.16 -3.67
N ARG A 21 19.47 2.80 -3.34
CA ARG A 21 19.15 2.07 -2.12
C ARG A 21 19.80 0.68 -2.10
N SER A 22 19.74 -0.06 -3.21
CA SER A 22 20.37 -1.38 -3.34
C SER A 22 21.89 -1.31 -3.12
N LYS A 23 22.55 -0.31 -3.74
CA LYS A 23 23.98 -0.05 -3.54
C LYS A 23 24.30 0.28 -2.08
N THR A 24 23.48 1.12 -1.43
CA THR A 24 23.64 1.45 -0.01
C THR A 24 23.49 0.22 0.90
N ILE A 25 22.51 -0.65 0.63
CA ILE A 25 22.32 -1.89 1.42
C ILE A 25 23.51 -2.83 1.23
N ARG A 26 24.02 -3.01 0.01
CA ARG A 26 25.23 -3.83 -0.23
C ARG A 26 26.45 -3.27 0.50
N ALA A 27 26.64 -1.95 0.48
CA ALA A 27 27.74 -1.31 1.19
C ALA A 27 27.60 -1.47 2.71
N ALA A 28 26.37 -1.35 3.25
CA ALA A 28 26.10 -1.59 4.66
C ALA A 28 26.35 -3.07 5.05
N LEU A 29 25.96 -4.02 4.19
CA LEU A 29 26.21 -5.44 4.37
C LEU A 29 27.71 -5.75 4.40
N ALA A 30 28.48 -5.17 3.49
CA ALA A 30 29.94 -5.31 3.48
C ALA A 30 30.56 -4.79 4.78
N ARG A 31 30.16 -3.60 5.23
CA ARG A 31 30.62 -3.01 6.50
C ARG A 31 30.25 -3.88 7.71
N TYR A 32 29.03 -4.40 7.75
CA TYR A 32 28.59 -5.33 8.80
C TYR A 32 29.46 -6.58 8.80
N ASN A 33 29.65 -7.22 7.64
CA ASN A 33 30.44 -8.45 7.52
C ASN A 33 31.90 -8.22 7.94
N THR A 34 32.52 -7.08 7.57
CA THR A 34 33.86 -6.71 8.04
C THR A 34 33.92 -6.55 9.56
N ALA A 35 32.93 -5.87 10.16
CA ALA A 35 32.87 -5.71 11.61
C ALA A 35 32.60 -7.04 12.33
N ALA A 36 31.75 -7.90 11.77
CA ALA A 36 31.41 -9.21 12.30
C ALA A 36 32.64 -10.13 12.41
N SER A 37 33.54 -10.10 11.42
CA SER A 37 34.80 -10.85 11.47
C SER A 37 35.80 -10.32 12.49
N ALA A 38 35.70 -9.05 12.88
CA ALA A 38 36.62 -8.39 13.80
C ALA A 38 36.25 -8.60 15.28
N LEU A 39 35.09 -9.23 15.57
CA LEU A 39 34.67 -9.54 16.94
C LEU A 39 35.30 -10.83 17.45
N ASP A 40 35.39 -10.98 18.78
CA ASP A 40 35.83 -12.19 19.45
C ASP A 40 34.71 -12.74 20.36
N PRO A 41 34.09 -13.90 20.03
CA PRO A 41 34.33 -14.72 18.85
C PRO A 41 33.78 -14.08 17.56
N PRO A 42 34.33 -14.44 16.38
CA PRO A 42 33.84 -13.96 15.09
C PRO A 42 32.36 -14.29 14.88
N ARG A 43 31.59 -13.34 14.33
CA ARG A 43 30.15 -13.52 14.06
C ARG A 43 29.88 -14.01 12.64
N ARG A 44 28.70 -14.62 12.44
CA ARG A 44 28.22 -15.13 11.15
C ARG A 44 28.13 -14.02 10.11
N HIS A 45 28.68 -14.27 8.92
CA HIS A 45 28.50 -13.42 7.74
C HIS A 45 27.09 -13.57 7.19
N VAL A 46 26.55 -12.48 6.64
CA VAL A 46 25.24 -12.46 6.00
C VAL A 46 25.42 -12.27 4.49
N THR A 47 24.78 -13.10 3.67
CA THR A 47 24.84 -12.99 2.21
C THR A 47 23.78 -12.03 1.66
N TRP A 48 23.93 -11.63 0.39
CA TRP A 48 22.95 -10.75 -0.25
C TRP A 48 21.60 -11.46 -0.45
N GLU A 49 21.62 -12.75 -0.73
CA GLU A 49 20.42 -13.61 -0.85
C GLU A 49 19.68 -13.65 0.49
N GLU A 50 20.41 -13.86 1.60
CA GLU A 50 19.82 -13.80 2.94
C GLU A 50 19.22 -12.41 3.24
N VAL A 51 19.89 -11.32 2.83
CA VAL A 51 19.32 -9.98 2.98
C VAL A 51 18.02 -9.82 2.20
N ILE A 52 17.94 -10.38 0.98
CA ILE A 52 16.71 -10.39 0.18
C ILE A 52 15.60 -11.17 0.89
N ASP A 53 15.92 -12.37 1.38
CA ASP A 53 14.99 -13.22 2.12
C ASP A 53 14.51 -12.55 3.43
N PHE A 54 15.35 -11.70 4.02
CA PHE A 54 15.04 -10.92 5.22
C PHE A 54 14.57 -9.48 4.94
N THR A 55 14.21 -9.12 3.70
CA THR A 55 13.77 -7.75 3.34
C THR A 55 12.56 -7.25 4.12
N PHE A 56 11.84 -8.13 4.81
CA PHE A 56 10.80 -7.76 5.75
C PHE A 56 11.41 -7.40 7.11
N LEU A 57 11.11 -6.18 7.61
CA LEU A 57 11.67 -5.66 8.87
C LEU A 57 11.46 -6.58 10.08
N ALA A 58 10.42 -7.42 10.08
CA ALA A 58 10.18 -8.39 11.16
C ALA A 58 11.15 -9.59 11.11
N ASP A 59 11.79 -9.84 9.96
CA ASP A 59 12.73 -10.93 9.77
C ASP A 59 14.18 -10.55 10.04
N PHE A 60 14.47 -9.25 10.11
CA PHE A 60 15.79 -8.70 10.41
C PHE A 60 16.10 -8.71 11.92
N ASN A 61 16.13 -9.90 12.52
CA ASN A 61 16.38 -10.06 13.96
C ASN A 61 17.87 -9.89 14.34
N ILE A 62 18.76 -9.75 13.36
CA ILE A 62 20.20 -9.49 13.55
C ILE A 62 20.43 -8.21 14.38
N LEU A 63 19.52 -7.24 14.29
CA LEU A 63 19.62 -5.95 14.99
C LEU A 63 18.87 -5.91 16.33
N ARG A 64 18.06 -6.92 16.65
CA ARG A 64 17.20 -6.90 17.84
C ARG A 64 17.83 -7.58 19.05
N ASP A 65 18.69 -8.58 18.84
CA ASP A 65 19.46 -9.21 19.91
C ASP A 65 20.90 -9.49 19.46
N PRO A 66 21.92 -8.80 20.01
CA PRO A 66 23.32 -9.12 19.76
C PRO A 66 23.75 -10.41 20.47
N GLU A 67 22.94 -11.05 21.30
CA GLU A 67 23.33 -12.28 22.01
C GLU A 67 22.54 -13.48 21.49
N GLY A 68 23.07 -14.15 20.46
CA GLY A 68 22.91 -15.60 20.16
C GLY A 68 21.52 -16.26 20.11
N ILE A 69 20.42 -15.52 20.21
CA ILE A 69 19.09 -16.08 20.48
C ILE A 69 18.31 -16.41 19.19
N SER A 70 18.65 -15.79 18.05
CA SER A 70 17.91 -15.97 16.80
C SER A 70 18.02 -17.38 16.21
N GLU A 71 19.12 -18.09 16.47
CA GLU A 71 19.34 -19.44 15.96
C GLU A 71 18.89 -20.53 16.96
N LEU A 72 18.77 -20.21 18.25
CA LEU A 72 18.44 -21.20 19.30
C LEU A 72 16.94 -21.32 19.61
N ARG A 73 16.13 -20.33 19.22
CA ARG A 73 14.70 -20.33 19.55
C ARG A 73 13.85 -20.79 18.36
N PRO A 74 13.08 -21.88 18.48
CA PRO A 74 12.25 -22.40 17.40
C PRO A 74 11.30 -21.35 16.78
N TRP A 75 10.80 -20.39 17.57
CA TRP A 75 9.91 -19.31 17.13
C TRP A 75 10.59 -18.19 16.33
N ALA A 76 11.93 -18.07 16.40
CA ALA A 76 12.69 -17.05 15.69
C ALA A 76 13.14 -17.51 14.29
N THR A 77 12.90 -18.78 13.94
CA THR A 77 13.16 -19.29 12.59
C THR A 77 12.19 -18.65 11.59
N PRO A 78 12.64 -18.33 10.36
CA PRO A 78 11.76 -17.76 9.33
C PRO A 78 10.50 -18.61 9.08
N ALA A 79 10.67 -19.93 9.02
CA ALA A 79 9.56 -20.86 8.84
C ALA A 79 8.53 -20.80 9.99
N ALA A 80 8.97 -20.71 11.23
CA ALA A 80 8.06 -20.60 12.37
C ALA A 80 7.33 -19.25 12.40
N ARG A 81 7.99 -18.15 12.01
CA ARG A 81 7.32 -16.84 11.89
C ARG A 81 6.27 -16.84 10.79
N GLN A 82 6.57 -17.40 9.62
CA GLN A 82 5.58 -17.58 8.56
C GLN A 82 4.38 -18.42 9.04
N LEU A 83 4.64 -19.48 9.82
CA LEU A 83 3.58 -20.28 10.43
C LEU A 83 2.76 -19.48 11.45
N MET A 84 3.39 -18.67 12.29
CA MET A 84 2.70 -17.79 13.23
C MET A 84 1.88 -16.72 12.51
N ASP A 85 2.42 -16.07 11.49
CA ASP A 85 1.72 -15.08 10.69
C ASP A 85 0.49 -15.67 10.02
N THR A 86 0.62 -16.85 9.42
CA THR A 86 -0.52 -17.56 8.82
C THR A 86 -1.54 -17.96 9.88
N HIS A 87 -1.10 -18.43 11.05
CA HIS A 87 -1.97 -18.74 12.17
C HIS A 87 -2.76 -17.51 12.65
N PHE A 88 -2.09 -16.37 12.89
CA PHE A 88 -2.74 -15.15 13.33
C PHE A 88 -3.62 -14.53 12.23
N LYS A 89 -3.23 -14.64 10.95
CA LYS A 89 -4.10 -14.26 9.82
C LYS A 89 -5.39 -15.08 9.82
N ILE A 90 -5.33 -16.38 10.10
CA ILE A 90 -6.52 -17.23 10.21
C ILE A 90 -7.39 -16.81 11.40
N LEU A 91 -6.79 -16.53 12.56
CA LEU A 91 -7.55 -16.05 13.73
C LEU A 91 -8.24 -14.71 13.44
N ARG A 92 -7.51 -13.75 12.87
CA ARG A 92 -8.05 -12.45 12.47
C ARG A 92 -9.13 -12.58 11.40
N ALA A 93 -8.96 -13.48 10.44
CA ALA A 93 -9.99 -13.72 9.42
C ALA A 93 -11.32 -14.20 10.04
N LYS A 94 -11.27 -15.00 11.11
CA LYS A 94 -12.48 -15.41 11.84
C LYS A 94 -13.17 -14.23 12.52
N GLU A 95 -12.41 -13.35 13.17
CA GLU A 95 -12.94 -12.11 13.75
C GLU A 95 -13.52 -11.17 12.68
N GLU A 96 -12.82 -11.05 11.57
CA GLU A 96 -13.20 -10.17 10.46
C GLU A 96 -14.50 -10.63 9.81
N ILE A 97 -14.75 -11.93 9.68
CA ILE A 97 -16.06 -12.44 9.22
C ILE A 97 -17.20 -11.93 10.10
N ILE A 98 -17.00 -11.92 11.43
CA ILE A 98 -18.03 -11.45 12.37
C ILE A 98 -18.27 -9.94 12.18
N ARG A 99 -17.20 -9.15 12.01
CA ARG A 99 -17.30 -7.71 11.76
C ARG A 99 -17.99 -7.40 10.43
N LEU A 100 -17.57 -8.08 9.36
CA LEU A 100 -18.16 -7.92 8.03
C LEU A 100 -19.64 -8.27 8.01
N ASN A 101 -20.09 -9.27 8.78
CA ASN A 101 -21.53 -9.56 8.90
C ASN A 101 -22.33 -8.37 9.44
N VAL A 102 -21.79 -7.67 10.45
CA VAL A 102 -22.41 -6.46 11.01
C VAL A 102 -22.36 -5.33 9.99
N GLU A 103 -21.21 -5.11 9.36
CA GLU A 103 -21.03 -4.05 8.38
C GLU A 103 -21.94 -4.22 7.16
N ILE A 104 -22.04 -5.43 6.60
CA ILE A 104 -22.95 -5.74 5.49
C ILE A 104 -24.40 -5.43 5.89
N HIS A 105 -24.83 -5.84 7.08
CA HIS A 105 -26.19 -5.55 7.56
C HIS A 105 -26.43 -4.04 7.72
N CYS A 106 -25.48 -3.31 8.32
CA CYS A 106 -25.53 -1.85 8.44
C CYS A 106 -25.56 -1.17 7.06
N PHE A 107 -24.77 -1.66 6.11
CA PHE A 107 -24.69 -1.11 4.77
C PHE A 107 -25.98 -1.34 3.98
N VAL A 108 -26.60 -2.53 4.09
CA VAL A 108 -27.92 -2.81 3.50
C VAL A 108 -28.98 -1.88 4.08
N THR A 109 -28.96 -1.68 5.41
CA THR A 109 -29.87 -0.74 6.09
C THR A 109 -29.65 0.70 5.57
N TYR A 110 -28.40 1.13 5.47
CA TYR A 110 -28.04 2.45 4.94
C TYR A 110 -28.57 2.69 3.52
N MET A 111 -28.44 1.71 2.61
CA MET A 111 -28.94 1.84 1.23
C MET A 111 -30.46 2.02 1.22
N GLN A 112 -31.19 1.29 2.06
CA GLN A 112 -32.64 1.44 2.17
C GLN A 112 -33.02 2.82 2.72
N ASP A 113 -32.41 3.23 3.84
CA ASP A 113 -32.67 4.52 4.49
C ASP A 113 -32.35 5.69 3.56
N GLU A 114 -31.23 5.63 2.85
CA GLU A 114 -30.84 6.66 1.88
C GLU A 114 -31.86 6.75 0.73
N ARG A 115 -32.31 5.61 0.22
CA ARG A 115 -33.33 5.57 -0.84
C ARG A 115 -34.66 6.19 -0.38
N GLU A 116 -35.12 5.83 0.81
CA GLU A 116 -36.36 6.36 1.40
C GLU A 116 -36.25 7.86 1.68
N TYR A 117 -35.11 8.30 2.24
CA TYR A 117 -34.81 9.71 2.46
C TYR A 117 -34.86 10.51 1.16
N LEU A 118 -34.20 10.03 0.10
CA LEU A 118 -34.17 10.72 -1.19
C LEU A 118 -35.54 10.76 -1.86
N MET A 119 -36.36 9.70 -1.76
CA MET A 119 -37.74 9.72 -2.26
C MET A 119 -38.59 10.75 -1.52
N LYS A 120 -38.47 10.79 -0.18
CA LYS A 120 -39.20 11.77 0.64
C LYS A 120 -38.78 13.20 0.29
N LYS A 121 -37.47 13.45 0.18
CA LYS A 121 -36.95 14.79 -0.18
C LYS A 121 -37.31 15.20 -1.60
N GLU A 122 -37.31 14.28 -2.56
CA GLU A 122 -37.81 14.53 -3.91
C GLU A 122 -39.26 15.01 -3.88
N ALA A 123 -40.14 14.34 -3.12
CA ALA A 123 -41.54 14.70 -3.02
C ALA A 123 -41.77 16.03 -2.27
N GLU A 124 -41.04 16.28 -1.17
CA GLU A 124 -41.11 17.53 -0.41
C GLU A 124 -40.69 18.73 -1.27
N VAL A 125 -39.55 18.61 -1.96
CA VAL A 125 -38.97 19.69 -2.75
C VAL A 125 -39.75 19.92 -4.05
N ALA A 126 -40.41 18.90 -4.61
CA ALA A 126 -41.22 19.05 -5.82
C ALA A 126 -42.37 20.05 -5.66
N LEU A 127 -42.82 20.30 -4.42
CA LEU A 127 -43.88 21.28 -4.12
C LEU A 127 -43.39 22.73 -4.22
N THR A 128 -42.09 22.98 -3.98
CA THR A 128 -41.51 24.33 -3.93
C THR A 128 -40.61 24.62 -5.12
N ASP A 129 -39.78 23.66 -5.52
CA ASP A 129 -38.84 23.76 -6.63
C ASP A 129 -38.80 22.45 -7.45
N PRO A 130 -39.56 22.40 -8.57
CA PRO A 130 -39.54 21.25 -9.47
C PRO A 130 -38.18 20.96 -10.12
N TYR A 131 -37.32 21.97 -10.31
CA TYR A 131 -36.00 21.79 -10.92
C TYR A 131 -35.04 21.13 -9.94
N LEU A 132 -35.02 21.56 -8.67
CA LEU A 132 -34.22 20.90 -7.64
C LEU A 132 -34.70 19.46 -7.39
N ALA A 133 -36.02 19.23 -7.38
CA ALA A 133 -36.58 17.88 -7.29
C ALA A 133 -36.13 16.99 -8.45
N PHE A 134 -36.03 17.52 -9.68
CA PHE A 134 -35.45 16.80 -10.81
C PHE A 134 -34.00 16.36 -10.55
N PHE A 135 -33.15 17.25 -10.01
CA PHE A 135 -31.77 16.89 -9.68
C PHE A 135 -31.68 15.84 -8.57
N ILE A 136 -32.53 15.93 -7.54
CA ILE A 136 -32.62 14.90 -6.48
C ILE A 136 -33.02 13.56 -7.09
N ARG A 137 -33.99 13.53 -8.01
CA ARG A 137 -34.38 12.33 -8.74
C ARG A 137 -33.22 11.73 -9.51
N GLN A 138 -32.48 12.56 -10.26
CA GLN A 138 -31.31 12.13 -11.03
C GLN A 138 -30.22 11.54 -10.13
N TYR A 139 -29.96 12.18 -8.99
CA TYR A 139 -29.02 11.68 -7.99
C TYR A 139 -29.49 10.33 -7.41
N ARG A 140 -30.76 10.24 -7.01
CA ARG A 140 -31.38 9.00 -6.51
C ARG A 140 -31.26 7.85 -7.51
N TRP A 141 -31.49 8.11 -8.79
CA TRP A 141 -31.35 7.11 -9.85
C TRP A 141 -29.90 6.64 -10.03
N ARG A 142 -28.93 7.56 -9.95
CA ARG A 142 -27.50 7.20 -10.00
C ARG A 142 -27.13 6.33 -8.79
N ARG A 143 -27.54 6.70 -7.58
CA ARG A 143 -27.32 5.93 -6.35
C ARG A 143 -27.94 4.54 -6.43
N GLY A 144 -29.20 4.44 -6.87
CA GLY A 144 -29.90 3.17 -7.01
C GLY A 144 -29.20 2.16 -7.94
N ARG A 145 -28.48 2.63 -8.97
CA ARG A 145 -27.65 1.75 -9.82
C ARG A 145 -26.47 1.15 -9.06
N PHE A 146 -25.82 1.93 -8.20
CA PHE A 146 -24.74 1.42 -7.34
C PHE A 146 -25.30 0.46 -6.30
N ASP A 147 -26.42 0.81 -5.65
CA ASP A 147 -27.07 -0.03 -4.65
C ASP A 147 -27.47 -1.39 -5.24
N GLU A 148 -28.03 -1.40 -6.45
CA GLU A 148 -28.34 -2.63 -7.18
C GLU A 148 -27.09 -3.47 -7.45
N GLY A 149 -25.99 -2.83 -7.85
CA GLY A 149 -24.70 -3.48 -8.04
C GLY A 149 -24.15 -4.10 -6.75
N HIS A 150 -24.22 -3.38 -5.63
CA HIS A 150 -23.81 -3.88 -4.32
C HIS A 150 -24.68 -5.06 -3.88
N MET A 151 -26.00 -4.95 -4.02
CA MET A 151 -26.92 -6.03 -3.67
C MET A 151 -26.70 -7.29 -4.51
N LYS A 152 -26.45 -7.15 -5.82
CA LYS A 152 -26.07 -8.29 -6.68
C LYS A 152 -24.80 -8.97 -6.19
N ARG A 153 -23.78 -8.20 -5.78
CA ARG A 153 -22.52 -8.75 -5.23
C ARG A 153 -22.77 -9.48 -3.91
N PHE A 154 -23.55 -8.92 -2.98
CA PHE A 154 -23.89 -9.60 -1.74
C PHE A 154 -24.72 -10.86 -1.95
N GLN A 155 -25.66 -10.86 -2.89
CA GLN A 155 -26.44 -12.04 -3.25
C GLN A 155 -25.56 -13.13 -3.87
N ALA A 156 -24.64 -12.76 -4.77
CA ALA A 156 -23.68 -13.69 -5.35
C ALA A 156 -22.74 -14.27 -4.28
N MET A 157 -22.27 -13.43 -3.35
CA MET A 157 -21.46 -13.86 -2.22
C MET A 157 -22.21 -14.85 -1.32
N LYS A 158 -23.45 -14.52 -0.92
CA LYS A 158 -24.31 -15.41 -0.13
C LYS A 158 -24.57 -16.73 -0.86
N LYS A 159 -24.81 -16.69 -2.17
CA LYS A 159 -24.98 -17.90 -3.01
C LYS A 159 -23.72 -18.76 -3.04
N ARG A 160 -22.54 -18.16 -3.21
CA ARG A 160 -21.25 -18.86 -3.25
C ARG A 160 -20.91 -19.50 -1.90
N LEU A 161 -21.17 -18.80 -0.80
CA LEU A 161 -20.88 -19.28 0.55
C LEU A 161 -21.93 -20.27 1.06
N GLY A 162 -23.16 -20.19 0.56
CA GLY A 162 -24.27 -21.08 0.94
C GLY A 162 -24.44 -21.16 2.46
N PRO A 163 -24.34 -22.37 3.07
CA PRO A 163 -24.51 -22.54 4.51
C PRO A 163 -23.38 -21.93 5.35
N ARG A 164 -22.25 -21.53 4.74
CA ARG A 164 -21.12 -20.88 5.44
C ARG A 164 -21.33 -19.38 5.63
N PHE A 165 -22.31 -18.79 4.97
CA PHE A 165 -22.66 -17.38 5.19
C PHE A 165 -23.45 -17.24 6.49
N THR A 166 -22.87 -16.58 7.47
CA THR A 166 -23.46 -16.40 8.82
C THR A 166 -24.11 -15.04 9.00
N GLY A 167 -23.95 -14.12 8.04
CA GLY A 167 -24.55 -12.79 8.08
C GLY A 167 -26.01 -12.76 7.62
N THR A 168 -26.54 -11.55 7.49
CA THR A 168 -27.89 -11.29 6.97
C THR A 168 -27.85 -10.20 5.91
N LEU A 169 -28.68 -10.36 4.87
CA LEU A 169 -28.91 -9.36 3.83
C LEU A 169 -30.28 -8.70 3.98
N LEU A 170 -30.98 -8.97 5.08
CA LEU A 170 -32.19 -8.26 5.42
C LEU A 170 -31.81 -6.89 5.99
N PRO A 171 -32.49 -5.81 5.56
CA PRO A 171 -32.34 -4.50 6.17
C PRO A 171 -32.73 -4.55 7.66
N GLY A 172 -31.96 -3.86 8.48
CA GLY A 172 -32.26 -3.62 9.88
C GLY A 172 -33.10 -2.36 10.07
N VAL A 173 -33.21 -1.93 11.34
CA VAL A 173 -33.82 -0.66 11.72
C VAL A 173 -32.74 0.24 12.30
N ARG A 174 -32.60 1.45 11.76
CA ARG A 174 -31.68 2.44 12.30
C ARG A 174 -32.18 2.95 13.65
N ARG A 175 -31.31 2.91 14.67
CA ARG A 175 -31.67 3.30 16.05
C ARG A 175 -31.85 4.81 16.27
N GLU A 176 -31.37 5.67 15.37
CA GLU A 176 -31.54 7.13 15.47
C GLU A 176 -31.77 7.81 14.10
N PRO A 177 -32.71 8.78 14.00
CA PRO A 177 -32.87 9.59 12.82
C PRO A 177 -31.79 10.68 12.80
N ALA A 178 -30.72 10.49 12.01
CA ALA A 178 -29.80 11.58 11.76
C ALA A 178 -30.53 12.67 10.97
N ALA A 179 -30.81 13.79 11.62
CA ALA A 179 -30.85 15.08 10.95
C ALA A 179 -29.54 15.21 10.15
N ARG A 180 -29.61 14.94 8.83
CA ARG A 180 -28.54 15.25 7.90
C ARG A 180 -28.55 16.76 7.64
N GLU A 181 -28.29 17.55 8.68
CA GLU A 181 -27.97 18.97 8.54
C GLU A 181 -26.45 19.11 8.52
N THR A 182 -25.84 18.81 7.37
CA THR A 182 -24.66 19.52 6.85
C THR A 182 -24.33 18.94 5.47
N PRO A 183 -24.23 19.78 4.41
CA PRO A 183 -23.63 19.38 3.16
C PRO A 183 -22.20 18.91 3.40
N LEU A 184 -21.82 17.87 2.67
CA LEU A 184 -20.43 17.45 2.50
C LEU A 184 -19.55 18.68 2.24
N THR A 185 -18.80 19.13 3.24
CA THR A 185 -17.60 19.93 3.01
C THR A 185 -16.74 19.14 2.02
N PRO A 186 -16.34 19.72 0.88
CA PRO A 186 -15.32 19.12 0.05
C PRO A 186 -14.14 18.81 0.95
N MET A 187 -13.64 17.59 0.86
CA MET A 187 -12.39 17.19 1.50
C MET A 187 -11.29 18.06 0.87
N GLU A 188 -11.06 19.24 1.46
CA GLU A 188 -9.86 20.03 1.21
C GLU A 188 -8.68 19.11 1.52
N GLY A 189 -7.81 18.96 0.53
CA GLY A 189 -6.68 18.06 0.60
C GLY A 189 -5.96 18.25 1.92
N GLN A 190 -5.88 17.17 2.70
CA GLN A 190 -4.82 17.02 3.67
C GLN A 190 -3.52 17.16 2.87
N GLN A 191 -2.98 18.37 2.84
CA GLN A 191 -1.58 18.58 2.59
C GLN A 191 -0.91 17.88 3.75
N ASP A 192 -0.45 16.65 3.50
CA ASP A 192 0.55 16.02 4.32
C ASP A 192 1.65 17.05 4.51
N LEU A 193 1.72 17.62 5.71
CA LEU A 193 2.88 18.35 6.19
C LEU A 193 3.99 17.31 6.32
N PHE A 194 4.57 16.94 5.18
CA PHE A 194 5.92 16.41 5.14
C PHE A 194 6.81 17.52 5.67
N ASP A 195 7.24 17.40 6.92
CA ASP A 195 8.19 18.31 7.55
C ASP A 195 9.47 18.35 6.70
N GLN A 196 9.57 19.35 5.84
CA GLN A 196 10.74 19.62 5.00
C GLN A 196 12.00 19.76 5.86
N ALA A 197 11.84 20.19 7.11
CA ALA A 197 12.90 20.25 8.10
C ALA A 197 13.53 18.89 8.41
N GLU A 198 12.72 17.82 8.47
CA GLU A 198 13.20 16.47 8.78
C GLU A 198 13.91 15.85 7.56
N ALA A 199 13.38 16.07 6.35
CA ALA A 199 14.03 15.68 5.10
C ALA A 199 15.36 16.42 4.87
N GLU A 200 15.43 17.71 5.20
CA GLU A 200 16.67 18.49 5.14
C GLU A 200 17.69 18.07 6.20
N ALA A 201 17.25 17.70 7.40
CA ALA A 201 18.13 17.18 8.45
C ALA A 201 18.78 15.85 8.01
N ILE A 202 17.99 14.96 7.42
CA ILE A 202 18.49 13.69 6.85
C ILE A 202 19.47 13.96 5.70
N ALA A 203 19.19 14.92 4.82
CA ALA A 203 20.08 15.28 3.72
C ALA A 203 21.42 15.88 4.20
N ARG A 204 21.40 16.68 5.28
CA ARG A 204 22.63 17.24 5.90
C ARG A 204 23.49 16.15 6.54
N GLU A 205 22.88 15.17 7.20
CA GLU A 205 23.63 14.07 7.83
C GLU A 205 24.30 13.17 6.78
N ILE A 206 23.62 12.92 5.64
CA ILE A 206 24.21 12.20 4.50
C ILE A 206 25.41 12.96 3.91
N LYS A 207 25.33 14.30 3.83
CA LYS A 207 26.44 15.13 3.32
C LYS A 207 27.64 15.15 4.28
N LYS A 208 27.38 15.13 5.59
CA LYS A 208 28.40 15.10 6.65
C LYS A 208 29.20 13.80 6.66
N HIS A 209 28.58 12.67 6.32
CA HIS A 209 29.29 11.38 6.19
C HIS A 209 30.02 11.17 4.86
N ARG A 210 29.90 12.11 3.92
CA ARG A 210 30.63 12.08 2.63
C ARG A 210 31.91 12.94 2.63
N GLY A 211 32.15 13.73 3.68
CA GLY A 211 33.29 14.65 3.77
C GLY A 211 34.32 14.22 4.82
N GLY A 212 35.36 13.52 4.38
CA GLY A 212 36.54 13.22 5.19
C GLY A 212 37.73 12.79 4.36
N SER A 213 38.68 13.72 4.19
CA SER A 213 40.07 13.58 3.67
C SER A 213 40.32 13.73 2.16
N GLY A 214 40.62 14.98 1.75
CA GLY A 214 41.91 15.37 1.16
C GLY A 214 42.21 15.10 -0.32
N SER A 215 42.18 16.18 -1.12
CA SER A 215 42.99 16.51 -2.33
C SER A 215 43.07 15.50 -3.48
N ASP A 216 42.48 15.81 -4.64
CA ASP A 216 43.17 16.55 -5.72
C ASP A 216 42.15 16.94 -6.80
N GLU A 217 42.35 18.11 -7.42
CA GLU A 217 41.58 18.51 -8.60
C GLU A 217 42.05 17.71 -9.82
N SER A 218 41.13 17.02 -10.48
CA SER A 218 41.23 16.76 -11.91
C SER A 218 39.82 16.73 -12.50
N GLU A 219 39.50 17.78 -13.25
CA GLU A 219 38.44 17.78 -14.24
C GLU A 219 38.73 16.66 -15.24
N ASN A 220 38.01 15.54 -15.13
CA ASN A 220 37.87 14.58 -16.22
C ASN A 220 36.45 14.71 -16.76
N GLU A 221 36.32 15.51 -17.82
CA GLU A 221 35.32 15.28 -18.84
C GLU A 221 35.63 13.92 -19.48
N ASP A 222 34.94 12.86 -19.07
CA ASP A 222 35.01 11.57 -19.77
C ASP A 222 33.59 11.03 -20.02
N SER A 223 33.16 11.32 -21.25
CA SER A 223 32.27 10.57 -22.15
C SER A 223 31.00 9.91 -21.57
N ASP A 224 29.89 10.62 -21.78
CA ASP A 224 28.48 10.23 -21.59
C ASP A 224 28.02 9.09 -22.54
N GLU A 225 28.88 8.58 -23.43
CA GLU A 225 28.47 7.65 -24.49
C GLU A 225 28.38 6.17 -24.04
N GLY A 226 28.90 5.84 -22.86
CA GLY A 226 28.89 4.47 -22.31
C GLY A 226 27.70 4.15 -21.40
N GLU A 227 27.08 5.17 -20.79
CA GLU A 227 25.93 5.00 -19.89
C GLU A 227 24.63 4.77 -20.69
N ASP A 228 24.51 5.36 -21.88
CA ASP A 228 23.34 5.23 -22.75
C ASP A 228 23.09 3.78 -23.21
N ALA A 229 24.15 3.02 -23.52
CA ALA A 229 24.03 1.63 -23.96
C ALA A 229 23.66 0.66 -22.83
N GLU A 230 24.03 0.95 -21.58
CA GLU A 230 23.54 0.20 -20.42
C GLU A 230 22.14 0.65 -19.98
N GLU A 231 21.82 1.95 -20.11
CA GLU A 231 20.48 2.50 -19.89
C GLU A 231 19.44 1.94 -20.88
N GLU A 232 19.79 1.75 -22.16
CA GLU A 232 18.91 1.17 -23.18
C GLU A 232 18.62 -0.31 -22.91
N ARG A 233 19.66 -1.11 -22.58
CA ARG A 233 19.50 -2.52 -22.18
C ARG A 233 18.66 -2.69 -20.91
N LEU A 234 18.80 -1.77 -19.96
CA LEU A 234 18.01 -1.80 -18.72
C LEU A 234 16.56 -1.34 -18.94
N ALA A 235 16.32 -0.42 -19.87
CA ALA A 235 14.96 -0.03 -20.27
C ALA A 235 14.23 -1.20 -20.95
N GLU A 236 14.89 -1.92 -21.85
CA GLU A 236 14.34 -3.11 -22.52
C GLU A 236 14.06 -4.26 -21.53
N THR A 237 14.97 -4.53 -20.59
CA THR A 237 14.74 -5.58 -19.57
C THR A 237 13.59 -5.23 -18.62
N LEU A 238 13.43 -3.95 -18.27
CA LEU A 238 12.35 -3.49 -17.40
C LEU A 238 11.00 -3.49 -18.13
N GLU A 239 10.99 -3.16 -19.42
CA GLU A 239 9.82 -3.33 -20.30
C GLU A 239 9.43 -4.81 -20.44
N THR A 240 10.40 -5.70 -20.60
CA THR A 240 10.17 -7.16 -20.66
C THR A 240 9.58 -7.71 -19.36
N VAL A 241 10.10 -7.28 -18.20
CA VAL A 241 9.57 -7.68 -16.88
C VAL A 241 8.17 -7.13 -16.63
N MET A 242 7.86 -5.93 -17.11
CA MET A 242 6.51 -5.37 -17.03
C MET A 242 5.53 -6.11 -17.95
N VAL A 243 5.92 -6.48 -19.16
CA VAL A 243 5.07 -7.27 -20.08
C VAL A 243 4.76 -8.66 -19.51
N ILE A 244 5.75 -9.33 -18.91
CA ILE A 244 5.55 -10.63 -18.23
C ILE A 244 4.62 -10.48 -17.00
N ALA A 245 4.68 -9.35 -16.30
CA ALA A 245 3.79 -9.05 -15.18
C ALA A 245 2.36 -8.74 -15.62
N THR A 246 2.14 -8.23 -16.84
CA THR A 246 0.80 -7.95 -17.39
C THR A 246 0.18 -9.15 -18.12
N ASP A 247 0.98 -10.04 -18.72
CA ASP A 247 0.44 -11.22 -19.43
C ASP A 247 -0.03 -12.33 -18.49
N LYS A 248 0.48 -12.38 -17.25
CA LYS A 248 0.00 -13.34 -16.23
C LYS A 248 -1.46 -13.13 -15.81
N ASP A 249 -2.08 -12.01 -16.15
CA ASP A 249 -3.50 -11.74 -15.88
C ASP A 249 -4.44 -12.15 -17.03
N THR A 250 -3.95 -12.81 -18.09
CA THR A 250 -4.79 -13.26 -19.23
C THR A 250 -4.86 -14.78 -19.46
N MET A 251 -4.29 -15.59 -18.57
CA MET A 251 -4.41 -17.06 -18.63
C MET A 251 -4.83 -17.65 -17.27
N GLU A 252 -6.01 -17.25 -16.81
CA GLU A 252 -6.94 -18.06 -15.97
C GLU A 252 -8.38 -17.74 -16.38
#